data_AF-A0A8C3SH77-F1
#
_entry.id   AF-A0A8C3SH77-F1
#
_cell.length_a   1.000
_cell.length_b   1.000
_cell.length_c   1.000
_cell.angle_alpha   90.00
_cell.angle_beta   90.00
_cell.angle_gamma   90.00
#
_symmetry.space_group_name_H-M   'P 1'
#
loop_
_entity.id
_entity.type
_entity.pdbx_description
1 polymer ?
#
loop_
_entity_poly.entity_id
_entity_poly.type
_entity_poly.pdbx_seq_one_letter_code
_entity_poly.pdbx_strand_id
1 'polypeptide(L)'
;PTLSLPLSPNCLVPSQRGSSYGSLMTAHGKYQIFANTGHFKGNVVFKRHPRLPRPLHVNKKRIELTRQVLFELKHMRDIQFNHLTRFIGACIDPPNVCIVTEYCPRGSLQDILENESINLDWMFRYSLINDIVKGMAFLHNSIIGHHGSLKSSNCVVDSRFVLKITDYGLASFRSSCDAEDSHALYAKKLWTAPELLQKGLLPPPGMQKADVYSFSIILQEIALRNGPFYIDGMDLSPKEIVQKVRNSQRPFFRPSIDMGLHSEELAVLMERCWAQEPAERPDFSQIKIFIRRFNKEGSTSILDNLLSRMEQYANNLEKLVEERTQAYLEEKRKAENLLYQILPHSVAESRKRGETVRADPFDSVTIYFSDIVGFTALSVVTLLNDLYTCFDAIIDNFDVYKVETIGDAYMVVSGLPVRNGKLHANEIVRMALALLEAVKTFKIRHRPNDQLRLRIGIHTGPVCAGVVGLKMPRYCLFGDTVNTASRMESNGQALKIHVSSTTKEVLDEFGCFELELRGDVEMKGKGKMRTYWLLGERTDDSII
;
A
#
# COMPACT_ATOMS: atom_id res chain seq x y z
N PRO A 1 -12.52 37.07 26.66
CA PRO A 1 -12.86 35.71 26.20
C PRO A 1 -12.87 35.65 24.66
N THR A 2 -11.67 35.59 24.08
CA THR A 2 -11.42 35.59 22.64
C THR A 2 -11.95 34.30 22.01
N LEU A 3 -13.04 34.41 21.26
CA LEU A 3 -13.59 33.34 20.42
C LEU A 3 -12.66 33.12 19.21
N SER A 4 -11.63 32.28 19.36
CA SER A 4 -10.84 31.78 18.24
C SER A 4 -11.64 30.71 17.46
N LEU A 5 -12.67 31.16 16.74
CA LEU A 5 -13.48 30.35 15.82
C LEU A 5 -12.87 30.15 14.41
N PRO A 6 -12.10 31.10 13.81
CA PRO A 6 -11.48 30.85 12.52
C PRO A 6 -10.26 29.92 12.67
N LEU A 7 -10.24 28.86 11.87
CA LEU A 7 -9.06 27.99 11.76
C LEU A 7 -7.97 28.73 10.99
N SER A 8 -6.74 28.77 11.52
CA SER A 8 -5.61 29.33 10.77
C SER A 8 -5.31 28.46 9.54
N PRO A 9 -4.97 29.04 8.37
CA PRO A 9 -4.73 28.30 7.14
C PRO A 9 -3.57 27.28 7.27
N ASN A 10 -2.62 27.52 8.18
CA ASN A 10 -1.49 26.62 8.46
C ASN A 10 -1.90 25.31 9.17
N CYS A 11 -3.12 25.20 9.69
CA CYS A 11 -3.60 23.99 10.35
C CYS A 11 -4.20 22.94 9.40
N LEU A 12 -4.35 23.26 8.10
CA LEU A 12 -5.00 22.40 7.11
C LEU A 12 -4.01 22.03 6.00
N VAL A 13 -3.56 20.78 5.98
CA VAL A 13 -2.67 20.27 4.92
C VAL A 13 -3.52 19.62 3.82
N PRO A 14 -3.29 19.93 2.52
CA PRO A 14 -3.98 19.25 1.42
C PRO A 14 -3.60 17.77 1.36
N SER A 15 -4.59 16.90 1.16
CA SER A 15 -4.35 15.47 0.97
C SER A 15 -4.05 15.18 -0.51
N GLN A 16 -2.88 14.62 -0.81
CA GLN A 16 -2.52 14.07 -2.13
C GLN A 16 -2.69 12.54 -2.20
N ARG A 17 -3.11 11.88 -1.12
CA ARG A 17 -3.26 10.42 -1.03
C ARG A 17 -4.57 10.05 -0.36
N GLY A 18 -5.38 9.23 -1.05
CA GLY A 18 -6.60 8.67 -0.48
C GLY A 18 -6.29 7.91 0.81
N SER A 19 -7.11 8.13 1.85
CA SER A 19 -7.01 7.39 3.10
C SER A 19 -7.34 5.91 2.85
N SER A 20 -6.46 5.02 3.29
CA SER A 20 -6.61 3.56 3.22
C SER A 20 -7.68 3.01 4.16
N TYR A 21 -8.25 3.84 5.04
CA TYR A 21 -9.25 3.42 6.01
C TYR A 21 -10.67 3.53 5.46
N GLY A 22 -11.20 2.41 4.97
CA GLY A 22 -12.65 2.22 4.76
C GLY A 22 -13.26 2.92 3.54
N SER A 23 -12.44 3.44 2.62
CA SER A 23 -12.93 3.98 1.34
C SER A 23 -13.34 2.82 0.42
N LEU A 24 -14.49 2.94 -0.26
CA LEU A 24 -14.94 1.94 -1.24
C LEU A 24 -13.87 1.78 -2.34
N MET A 25 -13.44 0.54 -2.57
CA MET A 25 -12.51 0.19 -3.65
C MET A 25 -13.29 0.16 -4.96
N THR A 26 -12.80 0.88 -5.96
CA THR A 26 -13.27 0.69 -7.35
C THR A 26 -12.82 -0.68 -7.87
N ALA A 27 -13.50 -1.22 -8.89
CA ALA A 27 -13.14 -2.48 -9.54
C ALA A 27 -11.68 -2.55 -10.05
N HIS A 28 -10.99 -1.41 -10.12
CA HIS A 28 -9.59 -1.27 -10.54
C HIS A 28 -8.60 -1.03 -9.37
N GLY A 29 -8.99 -1.29 -8.12
CA GLY A 29 -8.08 -1.22 -6.96
C GLY A 29 -7.64 0.19 -6.55
N LYS A 30 -8.30 1.24 -7.05
CA LYS A 30 -8.09 2.63 -6.59
C LYS A 30 -9.14 3.03 -5.56
N TYR A 31 -8.71 3.63 -4.45
CA TYR A 31 -9.58 4.24 -3.46
C TYR A 31 -10.31 5.44 -4.06
N GLN A 32 -11.64 5.44 -4.00
CA GLN A 32 -12.45 6.54 -4.52
C GLN A 32 -12.43 7.70 -3.51
N ILE A 33 -11.82 8.83 -3.91
CA ILE A 33 -11.90 10.08 -3.15
C ILE A 33 -13.19 10.77 -3.58
N PHE A 34 -14.24 10.66 -2.76
CA PHE A 34 -15.57 11.21 -3.06
C PHE A 34 -15.63 12.74 -2.96
N ALA A 35 -14.62 13.42 -2.39
CA ALA A 35 -14.64 14.87 -2.19
C ALA A 35 -13.27 15.52 -1.87
N ASN A 36 -13.26 16.86 -1.80
CA ASN A 36 -12.11 17.66 -1.34
C ASN A 36 -11.80 17.39 0.15
N THR A 37 -10.72 16.68 0.44
CA THR A 37 -10.28 16.34 1.80
C THR A 37 -9.04 17.13 2.24
N GLY A 38 -8.86 17.27 3.54
CA GLY A 38 -7.65 17.82 4.16
C GLY A 38 -7.31 17.10 5.46
N HIS A 39 -6.16 17.40 6.04
CA HIS A 39 -5.79 16.92 7.37
C HIS A 39 -5.91 18.04 8.40
N PHE A 40 -6.61 17.78 9.51
CA PHE A 40 -6.68 18.66 10.67
C PHE A 40 -6.31 17.86 11.93
N LYS A 41 -5.24 18.28 12.61
CA LYS A 41 -4.69 17.57 13.80
C LYS A 41 -4.48 16.07 13.57
N GLY A 42 -3.97 15.69 12.39
CA GLY A 42 -3.72 14.30 11.99
C GLY A 42 -4.94 13.56 11.42
N ASN A 43 -6.16 14.06 11.62
CA ASN A 43 -7.39 13.40 11.14
C ASN A 43 -7.81 13.92 9.75
N VAL A 44 -8.36 13.03 8.92
CA VAL A 44 -8.95 13.41 7.62
C VAL A 44 -10.26 14.14 7.86
N VAL A 45 -10.39 15.31 7.24
CA VAL A 45 -11.57 16.18 7.32
C VAL A 45 -12.08 16.53 5.93
N PHE A 46 -13.39 16.76 5.83
CA PHE A 46 -14.04 17.20 4.62
C PHE A 46 -13.96 18.73 4.51
N LYS A 47 -13.52 19.24 3.36
CA LYS A 47 -13.42 20.67 3.08
C LYS A 47 -14.44 21.07 2.03
N ARG A 48 -15.41 21.88 2.43
CA ARG A 48 -16.39 22.49 1.53
C ARG A 48 -16.04 23.94 1.25
N HIS A 49 -15.79 24.30 0.00
CA HIS A 49 -15.64 25.71 -0.36
C HIS A 49 -17.03 26.36 -0.49
N PRO A 50 -17.31 27.50 0.18
CA PRO A 50 -18.51 28.28 -0.08
C PRO A 50 -18.47 28.78 -1.52
N ARG A 51 -19.61 28.70 -2.19
CA ARG A 51 -19.79 29.24 -3.55
C ARG A 51 -20.07 30.72 -3.45
N LEU A 52 -19.02 31.50 -3.18
CA LEU A 52 -19.12 32.96 -3.17
C LEU A 52 -19.54 33.47 -4.57
N PRO A 53 -20.31 34.56 -4.67
CA PRO A 53 -20.70 35.14 -5.94
C PRO A 53 -19.44 35.42 -6.77
N ARG A 54 -19.31 34.81 -7.94
CA ARG A 54 -18.33 35.27 -8.94
C ARG A 54 -18.82 36.61 -9.47
N PRO A 55 -18.01 37.68 -9.44
CA PRO A 55 -18.03 38.62 -10.52
C PRO A 55 -16.85 38.33 -11.45
N LEU A 56 -17.06 38.53 -12.74
CA LEU A 56 -16.02 39.01 -13.63
C LEU A 56 -15.15 40.03 -12.86
N HIS A 57 -13.85 39.76 -12.73
CA HIS A 57 -12.79 40.74 -12.49
C HIS A 57 -13.00 41.84 -11.43
N VAL A 58 -13.52 41.53 -10.22
CA VAL A 58 -13.39 42.45 -9.08
C VAL A 58 -13.17 41.69 -7.76
N ASN A 59 -12.00 41.91 -7.14
CA ASN A 59 -11.66 41.56 -5.76
C ASN A 59 -12.66 42.16 -4.74
N LYS A 60 -13.77 41.46 -4.43
CA LYS A 60 -14.54 41.67 -3.18
C LYS A 60 -14.26 40.48 -2.25
N LYS A 61 -13.24 40.56 -1.39
CA LYS A 61 -13.20 41.11 0.00
C LYS A 61 -14.10 40.33 0.98
N ARG A 62 -13.44 39.51 1.83
CA ARG A 62 -13.83 38.90 3.12
C ARG A 62 -15.33 38.70 3.41
N ILE A 63 -15.71 37.50 3.87
CA ILE A 63 -16.96 37.31 4.62
C ILE A 63 -16.86 38.14 5.90
N GLU A 64 -17.70 39.16 6.05
CA GLU A 64 -17.77 39.95 7.27
C GLU A 64 -18.35 39.10 8.40
N LEU A 65 -17.54 38.89 9.45
CA LEU A 65 -17.93 38.18 10.65
C LEU A 65 -18.85 39.06 11.51
N THR A 66 -20.13 39.13 11.14
CA THR A 66 -21.14 39.75 11.99
C THR A 66 -21.35 38.92 13.26
N ARG A 67 -21.83 39.57 14.34
CA ARG A 67 -22.15 38.89 15.60
C ARG A 67 -23.16 37.75 15.42
N GLN A 68 -24.09 37.89 14.46
CA GLN A 68 -25.07 36.87 14.11
C GLN A 68 -24.41 35.63 13.50
N VAL A 69 -23.52 35.82 12.53
CA VAL A 69 -22.75 34.73 11.89
C VAL A 69 -21.87 33.98 12.90
N LEU A 70 -21.21 34.69 13.82
CA LEU A 70 -20.41 34.06 14.88
C LEU A 70 -21.28 33.22 15.84
N PHE A 71 -22.50 33.66 16.10
CA PHE A 71 -23.45 32.94 16.94
C PHE A 71 -23.96 31.67 16.25
N GLU A 72 -24.27 31.75 14.94
CA GLU A 72 -24.60 30.58 14.12
C GLU A 72 -23.47 29.55 14.09
N LEU A 73 -22.22 30.00 13.88
CA LEU A 73 -21.04 29.12 13.88
C LEU A 73 -20.82 28.46 15.26
N LYS A 74 -21.09 29.20 16.34
CA LYS A 74 -21.04 28.65 17.70
C LYS A 74 -22.10 27.56 17.89
N HIS A 75 -23.34 27.82 17.50
CA HIS A 75 -24.42 26.83 17.57
C HIS A 75 -24.12 25.57 16.77
N MET A 76 -23.58 25.72 15.55
CA MET A 76 -23.16 24.59 14.71
C MET A 76 -22.08 23.74 15.41
N ARG A 77 -21.14 24.36 16.12
CA ARG A 77 -20.07 23.66 16.85
C ARG A 77 -20.57 22.95 18.11
N ASP A 78 -21.55 23.53 18.78
CA ASP A 78 -22.09 23.01 20.04
C ASP A 78 -23.05 21.83 19.81
N ILE A 79 -23.61 21.70 18.60
CA ILE A 79 -24.43 20.56 18.20
C ILE A 79 -23.57 19.30 18.04
N GLN A 80 -23.90 18.27 18.81
CA GLN A 80 -23.31 16.94 18.70
C GLN A 80 -24.41 15.88 18.72
N PHE A 81 -24.52 15.13 17.62
CA PHE A 81 -25.46 14.04 17.50
C PHE A 81 -24.92 12.98 16.53
N ASN A 82 -25.16 11.70 16.81
CA ASN A 82 -24.56 10.61 16.04
C ASN A 82 -24.96 10.61 14.56
N HIS A 83 -26.18 11.08 14.24
CA HIS A 83 -26.71 11.13 12.87
C HIS A 83 -26.62 12.54 12.24
N LEU A 84 -25.84 13.45 12.81
CA LEU A 84 -25.48 14.73 12.20
C LEU A 84 -23.97 14.80 12.03
N THR A 85 -23.51 15.35 10.91
CA THR A 85 -22.07 15.56 10.74
C THR A 85 -21.54 16.59 11.72
N ARG A 86 -20.44 16.26 12.42
CA ARG A 86 -19.80 17.18 13.35
C ARG A 86 -19.16 18.36 12.61
N PHE A 87 -19.58 19.57 12.95
CA PHE A 87 -18.93 20.79 12.52
C PHE A 87 -17.61 20.99 13.28
N ILE A 88 -16.50 21.11 12.55
CA ILE A 88 -15.16 21.29 13.13
C ILE A 88 -14.80 22.76 13.17
N GLY A 89 -15.04 23.49 12.07
CA GLY A 89 -14.76 24.92 11.99
C GLY A 89 -14.96 25.48 10.58
N ALA A 90 -14.62 26.75 10.41
CA ALA A 90 -14.58 27.41 9.12
C ALA A 90 -13.27 28.18 8.96
N CYS A 91 -12.69 28.12 7.76
CA CYS A 91 -11.63 29.00 7.30
C CYS A 91 -12.26 30.16 6.54
N ILE A 92 -11.94 31.39 6.94
CA ILE A 92 -12.54 32.62 6.39
C ILE A 92 -11.50 33.44 5.62
N ASP A 93 -10.22 33.03 5.67
CA ASP A 93 -9.12 33.74 5.04
C ASP A 93 -9.02 33.42 3.53
N PRO A 94 -9.11 34.42 2.64
CA PRO A 94 -8.85 34.24 1.22
C PRO A 94 -7.39 33.81 0.96
N PRO A 95 -7.11 32.95 -0.04
CA PRO A 95 -8.03 32.38 -1.02
C PRO A 95 -8.79 31.12 -0.53
N ASN A 96 -8.50 30.63 0.69
CA ASN A 96 -8.93 29.32 1.17
C ASN A 96 -10.18 29.38 2.06
N VAL A 97 -11.19 30.15 1.68
CA VAL A 97 -12.46 30.15 2.42
C VAL A 97 -13.08 28.75 2.30
N CYS A 98 -13.36 28.08 3.43
CA CYS A 98 -13.97 26.76 3.45
C CYS A 98 -14.65 26.44 4.79
N ILE A 99 -15.66 25.57 4.76
CA ILE A 99 -16.25 24.94 5.93
C ILE A 99 -15.62 23.56 6.10
N VAL A 100 -15.24 23.22 7.34
CA VAL A 100 -14.60 21.97 7.70
C VAL A 100 -15.55 21.15 8.58
N THR A 101 -15.91 19.97 8.10
CA THR A 101 -16.73 18.98 8.82
C THR A 101 -15.99 17.65 8.91
N GLU A 102 -16.50 16.74 9.74
CA GLU A 102 -16.00 15.36 9.74
C GLU A 102 -16.12 14.71 8.35
N TYR A 103 -15.17 13.83 8.05
CA TYR A 103 -15.14 13.08 6.79
C TYR A 103 -15.81 11.71 6.96
N CYS A 104 -16.71 11.40 6.03
CA CYS A 104 -17.41 10.12 5.95
C CYS A 104 -16.84 9.30 4.77
N PRO A 105 -16.10 8.20 5.01
CA PRO A 105 -15.32 7.52 3.99
C PRO A 105 -16.14 6.76 2.95
N ARG A 106 -17.42 6.46 3.22
CA ARG A 106 -18.28 5.72 2.30
C ARG A 106 -19.05 6.62 1.32
N GLY A 107 -18.77 7.92 1.34
CA GLY A 107 -19.41 8.88 0.45
C GLY A 107 -20.83 9.26 0.88
N SER A 108 -21.60 9.77 -0.07
CA SER A 108 -23.01 10.11 0.11
C SER A 108 -23.93 8.91 -0.11
N LEU A 109 -25.17 9.01 0.36
CA LEU A 109 -26.20 8.01 0.10
C LEU A 109 -26.43 7.85 -1.40
N GLN A 110 -26.36 8.95 -2.16
CA GLN A 110 -26.45 8.91 -3.62
C GLN A 110 -25.37 8.00 -4.23
N ASP A 111 -24.11 8.13 -3.78
CA ASP A 111 -23.00 7.29 -4.27
C ASP A 111 -23.22 5.79 -3.94
N ILE A 112 -23.81 5.49 -2.79
CA ILE A 112 -24.13 4.10 -2.36
C ILE A 112 -25.26 3.51 -3.21
N LEU A 113 -26.29 4.31 -3.50
CA LEU A 113 -27.42 3.88 -4.31
C LEU A 113 -27.01 3.67 -5.78
N GLU A 114 -26.14 4.50 -6.34
CA GLU A 114 -25.63 4.33 -7.71
C GLU A 114 -24.69 3.11 -7.87
N ASN A 115 -24.08 2.61 -6.78
CA ASN A 115 -23.12 1.50 -6.86
C ASN A 115 -23.76 0.12 -6.78
N GLU A 116 -24.09 -0.47 -7.94
CA GLU A 116 -24.71 -1.81 -8.07
C GLU A 116 -24.01 -2.93 -7.29
N SER A 117 -22.69 -2.84 -7.04
CA SER A 117 -21.95 -3.87 -6.29
C SER A 117 -22.36 -4.00 -4.82
N ILE A 118 -22.96 -2.95 -4.26
CA ILE A 118 -23.46 -2.96 -2.88
C ILE A 118 -24.84 -3.61 -2.87
N ASN A 119 -24.95 -4.77 -2.21
CA ASN A 119 -26.23 -5.42 -1.99
C ASN A 119 -26.98 -4.74 -0.83
N LEU A 120 -28.04 -4.01 -1.15
CA LEU A 120 -28.88 -3.28 -0.21
C LEU A 120 -30.14 -4.10 0.09
N ASP A 121 -30.04 -5.03 1.05
CA ASP A 121 -31.21 -5.74 1.55
C ASP A 121 -32.15 -4.79 2.33
N TRP A 122 -33.40 -5.20 2.52
CA TRP A 122 -34.40 -4.34 3.17
C TRP A 122 -34.02 -3.97 4.60
N MET A 123 -33.31 -4.84 5.32
CA MET A 123 -32.81 -4.55 6.66
C MET A 123 -31.86 -3.36 6.65
N PHE A 124 -30.90 -3.37 5.72
CA PHE A 124 -29.97 -2.27 5.53
C PHE A 124 -30.65 -1.00 5.01
N ARG A 125 -31.63 -1.10 4.11
CA ARG A 125 -32.44 0.07 3.68
C ARG A 125 -33.17 0.71 4.87
N TYR A 126 -33.80 -0.10 5.72
CA TYR A 126 -34.49 0.40 6.92
C TYR A 126 -33.54 1.04 7.94
N SER A 127 -32.30 0.55 8.08
CA SER A 127 -31.31 1.18 8.97
C SER A 127 -30.97 2.59 8.50
N LEU A 128 -30.70 2.78 7.20
CA LEU A 128 -30.45 4.09 6.60
C LEU A 128 -31.65 5.03 6.78
N ILE A 129 -32.86 4.55 6.51
CA ILE A 129 -34.11 5.31 6.69
C ILE A 129 -34.26 5.77 8.14
N ASN A 130 -34.07 4.87 9.10
CA ASN A 130 -34.19 5.17 10.53
C ASN A 130 -33.15 6.20 10.99
N ASP A 131 -31.93 6.13 10.45
CA ASP A 131 -30.87 7.07 10.78
C ASP A 131 -31.14 8.47 10.23
N ILE A 132 -31.68 8.59 9.01
CA ILE A 132 -32.17 9.89 8.48
C ILE A 132 -33.25 10.46 9.40
N VAL A 133 -34.22 9.65 9.80
CA VAL A 133 -35.34 10.08 10.63
C VAL A 133 -34.89 10.53 12.02
N LYS A 134 -33.95 9.81 12.65
CA LYS A 134 -33.35 10.25 13.92
C LYS A 134 -32.61 11.57 13.77
N GLY A 135 -31.81 11.72 12.71
CA GLY A 135 -31.06 12.95 12.43
C GLY A 135 -31.97 14.15 12.22
N MET A 136 -33.00 14.00 11.38
CA MET A 136 -33.96 15.08 11.09
C MET A 136 -34.85 15.41 12.28
N ALA A 137 -35.31 14.40 13.04
CA ALA A 137 -36.07 14.64 14.27
C ALA A 137 -35.26 15.44 15.30
N PHE A 138 -33.95 15.16 15.43
CA PHE A 138 -33.07 15.95 16.28
C PHE A 138 -32.89 17.37 15.73
N LEU A 139 -32.64 17.51 14.42
CA LEU A 139 -32.41 18.81 13.78
C LEU A 139 -33.63 19.75 13.90
N HIS A 140 -34.85 19.24 13.70
CA HIS A 140 -36.10 20.01 13.82
C HIS A 140 -36.37 20.51 15.24
N ASN A 141 -35.93 19.76 16.26
CA ASN A 141 -36.02 20.15 17.66
C ASN A 141 -34.80 20.95 18.15
N SER A 142 -33.79 21.14 17.30
CA SER A 142 -32.60 21.91 17.62
C SER A 142 -32.80 23.40 17.33
N ILE A 143 -31.82 24.22 17.73
CA ILE A 143 -31.83 25.67 17.48
C ILE A 143 -31.78 26.06 15.99
N ILE A 144 -31.40 25.12 15.11
CA ILE A 144 -31.39 25.32 13.65
C ILE A 144 -32.81 25.20 13.08
N GLY A 145 -33.63 24.33 13.67
CA GLY A 145 -35.05 24.19 13.39
C GLY A 145 -35.43 23.51 12.06
N HIS A 146 -34.57 23.50 11.03
CA HIS A 146 -34.82 22.86 9.73
C HIS A 146 -33.53 22.60 8.94
N HIS A 147 -33.60 21.78 7.89
CA HIS A 147 -32.48 21.53 6.98
C HIS A 147 -32.51 22.46 5.75
N GLY A 148 -33.67 22.58 5.10
CA GLY A 148 -33.94 23.49 3.98
C GLY A 148 -33.39 23.07 2.61
N SER A 149 -32.53 22.05 2.56
CA SER A 149 -32.00 21.48 1.31
C SER A 149 -31.69 19.98 1.44
N LEU A 150 -32.59 19.22 2.06
CA LEU A 150 -32.39 17.79 2.28
C LEU A 150 -32.41 17.04 0.92
N LYS A 151 -31.43 16.17 0.68
CA LYS A 151 -31.27 15.37 -0.54
C LYS A 151 -30.33 14.20 -0.27
N SER A 152 -30.36 13.17 -1.11
CA SER A 152 -29.51 11.98 -0.96
C SER A 152 -28.00 12.31 -0.95
N SER A 153 -27.55 13.32 -1.71
CA SER A 153 -26.16 13.81 -1.66
C SER A 153 -25.77 14.55 -0.37
N ASN A 154 -26.74 14.98 0.45
CA ASN A 154 -26.52 15.60 1.77
C ASN A 154 -26.66 14.58 2.92
N CYS A 155 -26.88 13.31 2.61
CA CYS A 155 -26.80 12.21 3.56
C CYS A 155 -25.47 11.49 3.32
N VAL A 156 -24.59 11.44 4.30
CA VAL A 156 -23.27 10.81 4.16
C VAL A 156 -23.12 9.64 5.13
N VAL A 157 -22.29 8.65 4.76
CA VAL A 157 -22.20 7.40 5.52
C VAL A 157 -20.78 7.20 6.05
N ASP A 158 -20.68 6.95 7.35
CA ASP A 158 -19.40 6.73 8.01
C ASP A 158 -18.84 5.31 7.82
N SER A 159 -17.67 5.03 8.38
CA SER A 159 -17.02 3.71 8.27
C SER A 159 -17.86 2.58 8.87
N ARG A 160 -18.75 2.87 9.81
CA ARG A 160 -19.65 1.92 10.49
C ARG A 160 -21.02 1.78 9.82
N PHE A 161 -21.20 2.35 8.63
CA PHE A 161 -22.48 2.39 7.93
C PHE A 161 -23.58 3.15 8.68
N VAL A 162 -23.20 4.09 9.57
CA VAL A 162 -24.16 5.00 10.18
C VAL A 162 -24.34 6.19 9.25
N LEU A 163 -25.60 6.47 8.90
CA LEU A 163 -25.93 7.63 8.09
C LEU A 163 -25.97 8.89 8.95
N LYS A 164 -25.30 9.93 8.46
CA LYS A 164 -25.23 11.26 9.04
C LYS A 164 -25.69 12.32 8.06
N ILE A 165 -26.45 13.28 8.55
CA ILE A 165 -26.90 14.40 7.73
C ILE A 165 -25.80 15.46 7.72
N THR A 166 -25.41 15.86 6.52
CA THR A 166 -24.46 16.95 6.27
C THR A 166 -25.17 18.12 5.63
N ASP A 167 -24.46 19.23 5.49
CA ASP A 167 -25.00 20.42 4.88
C ASP A 167 -26.33 20.89 5.52
N TYR A 168 -26.37 20.96 6.86
CA TYR A 168 -27.40 21.66 7.62
C TYR A 168 -26.89 23.02 8.14
N GLY A 169 -27.78 24.01 8.34
CA GLY A 169 -27.42 25.35 8.84
C GLY A 169 -26.60 26.23 7.88
N LEU A 170 -26.13 27.39 8.37
CA LEU A 170 -25.24 28.33 7.64
C LEU A 170 -25.75 28.72 6.23
N ALA A 171 -27.05 29.00 6.10
CA ALA A 171 -27.68 29.34 4.81
C ALA A 171 -27.00 30.53 4.10
N SER A 172 -26.52 31.50 4.87
CA SER A 172 -25.76 32.67 4.42
C SER A 172 -24.43 32.31 3.72
N PHE A 173 -23.75 31.23 4.12
CA PHE A 173 -22.53 30.73 3.47
C PHE A 173 -22.81 29.88 2.23
N ARG A 174 -24.07 29.53 1.99
CA ARG A 174 -24.48 28.52 1.01
C ARG A 174 -25.36 29.06 -0.11
N SER A 175 -25.82 30.31 0.01
CA SER A 175 -26.59 30.98 -1.04
C SER A 175 -25.82 30.94 -2.36
N SER A 176 -26.34 30.18 -3.31
CA SER A 176 -25.72 29.96 -4.61
C SER A 176 -26.10 31.06 -5.58
N CYS A 177 -25.11 31.80 -6.11
CA CYS A 177 -25.21 32.41 -7.43
C CYS A 177 -24.91 31.34 -8.49
N ASP A 178 -25.82 30.38 -8.67
CA ASP A 178 -25.79 29.53 -9.86
C ASP A 178 -26.31 30.38 -11.04
N ALA A 179 -25.71 30.25 -12.23
CA ALA A 179 -26.19 30.92 -13.43
C ALA A 179 -27.66 30.57 -13.67
N GLU A 180 -28.47 31.58 -13.98
CA GLU A 180 -29.88 31.40 -14.29
C GLU A 180 -30.00 30.35 -15.41
N ASP A 181 -30.81 29.32 -15.17
CA ASP A 181 -31.23 28.31 -16.16
C ASP A 181 -30.29 27.13 -16.50
N SER A 182 -29.35 26.75 -15.62
CA SER A 182 -28.54 25.53 -15.84
C SER A 182 -29.25 24.21 -15.46
N HIS A 183 -29.01 23.12 -16.22
CA HIS A 183 -29.53 21.77 -15.92
C HIS A 183 -29.19 21.32 -14.48
N ALA A 184 -27.98 21.63 -14.01
CA ALA A 184 -27.52 21.30 -12.66
C ALA A 184 -28.32 22.02 -11.55
N LEU A 185 -28.90 23.20 -11.83
CA LEU A 185 -29.75 23.90 -10.88
C LEU A 185 -31.10 23.19 -10.73
N TYR A 186 -31.70 22.74 -11.83
CA TYR A 186 -32.95 21.98 -11.79
C TYR A 186 -32.78 20.60 -11.16
N ALA A 187 -31.66 19.92 -11.44
CA ALA A 187 -31.32 18.64 -10.80
C ALA A 187 -31.28 18.76 -9.26
N LYS A 188 -30.70 19.84 -8.72
CA LYS A 188 -30.70 20.08 -7.26
C LYS A 188 -32.09 20.34 -6.68
N LYS A 189 -33.05 20.76 -7.50
CA LYS A 189 -34.42 21.09 -7.09
C LYS A 189 -35.37 19.89 -7.10
N LEU A 190 -34.94 18.70 -7.53
CA LEU A 190 -35.79 17.50 -7.58
C LEU A 190 -36.38 17.09 -6.22
N TRP A 191 -35.66 17.36 -5.13
CA TRP A 191 -36.14 17.12 -3.76
C TRP A 191 -36.96 18.28 -3.17
N THR A 192 -37.12 19.39 -3.89
CA THR A 192 -37.72 20.61 -3.35
C THR A 192 -39.24 20.54 -3.39
N ALA A 193 -39.87 20.83 -2.25
CA ALA A 193 -41.32 20.81 -2.09
C ALA A 193 -42.04 21.83 -3.00
N PRO A 194 -43.26 21.56 -3.46
CA PRO A 194 -43.99 22.43 -4.39
C PRO A 194 -44.20 23.84 -3.86
N GLU A 195 -44.45 24.00 -2.56
CA GLU A 195 -44.65 25.30 -1.92
C GLU A 195 -43.37 26.17 -1.91
N LEU A 196 -42.19 25.55 -1.78
CA LEU A 196 -40.90 26.25 -1.88
C LEU A 196 -40.60 26.65 -3.33
N LEU A 197 -40.98 25.80 -4.30
CA LEU A 197 -40.84 26.12 -5.72
C LEU A 197 -41.74 27.29 -6.14
N GLN A 198 -42.94 27.42 -5.55
CA GLN A 198 -43.90 28.47 -5.86
C GLN A 198 -43.62 29.79 -5.13
N LYS A 199 -43.52 29.73 -3.79
CA LYS A 199 -43.51 30.92 -2.91
C LYS A 199 -42.10 31.32 -2.45
N GLY A 200 -41.09 30.49 -2.67
CA GLY A 200 -39.74 30.74 -2.20
C GLY A 200 -39.59 30.47 -0.70
N LEU A 201 -39.05 31.43 0.06
CA LEU A 201 -38.75 31.25 1.49
C LEU A 201 -40.04 31.23 2.32
N LEU A 202 -40.18 30.20 3.16
CA LEU A 202 -41.35 29.98 4.02
C LEU A 202 -41.00 30.18 5.50
N PRO A 203 -41.99 30.42 6.37
CA PRO A 203 -41.77 30.41 7.81
C PRO A 203 -41.29 29.04 8.31
N PRO A 204 -40.63 28.94 9.49
CA PRO A 204 -39.99 27.72 9.96
C PRO A 204 -40.88 26.46 9.97
N PRO A 205 -42.17 26.51 10.36
CA PRO A 205 -43.05 25.34 10.26
C PRO A 205 -43.24 24.85 8.81
N GLY A 206 -43.29 25.77 7.85
CA GLY A 206 -43.34 25.45 6.43
C GLY A 206 -42.03 24.83 5.93
N MET A 207 -40.89 25.29 6.43
CA MET A 207 -39.58 24.70 6.09
C MET A 207 -39.41 23.28 6.63
N GLN A 208 -39.89 23.01 7.85
CA GLN A 208 -39.87 21.65 8.40
C GLN A 208 -40.73 20.69 7.57
N LYS A 209 -41.92 21.12 7.13
CA LYS A 209 -42.78 20.30 6.27
C LYS A 209 -42.23 20.14 4.85
N ALA A 210 -41.43 21.08 4.37
CA ALA A 210 -40.69 20.93 3.13
C ALA A 210 -39.58 19.87 3.24
N ASP A 211 -38.87 19.80 4.37
CA ASP A 211 -37.89 18.73 4.61
C ASP A 211 -38.54 17.33 4.60
N VAL A 212 -39.78 17.22 5.08
CA VAL A 212 -40.55 15.96 5.05
C VAL A 212 -40.87 15.52 3.61
N TYR A 213 -41.17 16.47 2.72
CA TYR A 213 -41.34 16.19 1.29
C TYR A 213 -40.03 15.67 0.68
N SER A 214 -38.91 16.35 0.96
CA SER A 214 -37.58 15.93 0.48
C SER A 214 -37.21 14.53 0.97
N PHE A 215 -37.56 14.20 2.22
CA PHE A 215 -37.38 12.86 2.77
C PHE A 215 -38.15 11.80 1.99
N SER A 216 -39.37 12.09 1.52
CA SER A 216 -40.15 11.15 0.71
C SER A 216 -39.48 10.80 -0.63
N ILE A 217 -38.84 11.78 -1.26
CA ILE A 217 -38.08 11.53 -2.50
C ILE A 217 -36.87 10.63 -2.21
N ILE A 218 -36.18 10.85 -1.09
CA ILE A 218 -35.08 9.98 -0.65
C ILE A 218 -35.56 8.57 -0.33
N LEU A 219 -36.74 8.42 0.29
CA LEU A 219 -37.34 7.10 0.51
C LEU A 219 -37.52 6.35 -0.81
N GLN A 220 -37.96 7.06 -1.86
CA GLN A 220 -38.14 6.46 -3.18
C GLN A 220 -36.81 6.02 -3.79
N GLU A 221 -35.78 6.86 -3.69
CA GLU A 221 -34.43 6.53 -4.12
C GLU A 221 -33.92 5.26 -3.43
N ILE A 222 -34.13 5.12 -2.11
CA ILE A 222 -33.73 3.93 -1.34
C ILE A 222 -34.53 2.69 -1.75
N ALA A 223 -35.83 2.85 -2.04
CA ALA A 223 -36.72 1.74 -2.36
C ALA A 223 -36.49 1.19 -3.78
N LEU A 224 -36.37 2.06 -4.78
CA LEU A 224 -36.32 1.66 -6.19
C LEU A 224 -34.92 1.65 -6.78
N ARG A 225 -33.95 2.36 -6.18
CA ARG A 225 -32.57 2.48 -6.68
C ARG A 225 -32.43 3.06 -8.10
N ASN A 226 -33.46 3.78 -8.59
CA ASN A 226 -33.52 4.33 -9.96
C ASN A 226 -33.29 5.86 -10.03
N GLY A 227 -32.55 6.41 -9.05
CA GLY A 227 -32.29 7.85 -8.97
C GLY A 227 -33.48 8.69 -8.45
N PRO A 228 -33.28 10.01 -8.33
CA PRO A 228 -34.26 10.90 -7.70
C PRO A 228 -35.46 11.20 -8.59
N PHE A 229 -36.66 11.17 -8.00
CA PHE A 229 -37.93 11.44 -8.69
C PHE A 229 -38.14 10.49 -9.90
N TYR A 230 -37.91 9.19 -9.69
CA TYR A 230 -38.10 8.19 -10.74
C TYR A 230 -39.58 8.05 -11.10
N ILE A 231 -39.87 7.94 -12.40
CA ILE A 231 -41.21 7.65 -12.89
C ILE A 231 -41.12 6.54 -13.93
N ASP A 232 -41.93 5.51 -13.73
CA ASP A 232 -41.94 4.35 -14.59
C ASP A 232 -42.42 4.72 -16.01
N GLY A 233 -41.65 4.31 -17.01
CA GLY A 233 -41.97 4.55 -18.42
C GLY A 233 -41.87 5.99 -18.93
N MET A 234 -41.31 6.94 -18.16
CA MET A 234 -41.13 8.33 -18.60
C MET A 234 -39.70 8.84 -18.35
N ASP A 235 -39.02 9.27 -19.40
CA ASP A 235 -37.74 9.98 -19.32
C ASP A 235 -37.99 11.48 -19.46
N LEU A 236 -37.94 12.21 -18.34
CA LEU A 236 -38.20 13.66 -18.29
C LEU A 236 -36.97 14.37 -17.77
N SER A 237 -36.66 15.52 -18.36
CA SER A 237 -35.57 16.36 -17.86
C SER A 237 -35.91 16.93 -16.47
N PRO A 238 -34.90 17.20 -15.62
CA PRO A 238 -35.13 17.82 -14.32
C PRO A 238 -35.90 19.13 -14.38
N LYS A 239 -35.76 19.90 -15.48
CA LYS A 239 -36.49 21.16 -15.69
C LYS A 239 -37.99 20.91 -15.87
N GLU A 240 -38.35 19.91 -16.66
CA GLU A 240 -39.76 19.54 -16.89
C GLU A 240 -40.41 19.00 -15.62
N ILE A 241 -39.70 18.13 -14.88
CA ILE A 241 -40.18 17.59 -13.60
C ILE A 241 -40.48 18.74 -12.63
N VAL A 242 -39.50 19.62 -12.39
CA VAL A 242 -39.64 20.75 -11.47
C VAL A 242 -40.79 21.67 -11.89
N GLN A 243 -40.97 21.92 -13.20
CA GLN A 243 -42.06 22.75 -13.69
C GLN A 243 -43.44 22.09 -13.50
N LYS A 244 -43.56 20.78 -13.75
CA LYS A 244 -44.80 20.03 -13.51
C LYS A 244 -45.18 20.02 -12.03
N VAL A 245 -44.21 19.81 -11.13
CA VAL A 245 -44.43 19.89 -9.68
C VAL A 245 -44.84 21.30 -9.26
N ARG A 246 -44.15 22.33 -9.77
CA ARG A 246 -44.45 23.74 -9.49
C ARG A 246 -45.86 24.13 -9.93
N ASN A 247 -46.31 23.67 -11.10
CA ASN A 247 -47.63 24.02 -11.64
C ASN A 247 -48.79 23.39 -10.84
N SER A 248 -48.53 22.32 -10.07
CA SER A 248 -49.52 21.68 -9.19
C SER A 248 -50.85 21.32 -9.89
N GLN A 249 -50.76 20.86 -11.14
CA GLN A 249 -51.91 20.36 -11.89
C GLN A 249 -52.41 19.04 -11.28
N ARG A 250 -53.73 18.78 -11.32
CA ARG A 250 -54.34 17.53 -10.84
C ARG A 250 -54.46 16.50 -11.97
N PRO A 251 -54.16 15.20 -11.75
CA PRO A 251 -53.57 14.63 -10.52
C PRO A 251 -52.16 15.17 -10.29
N PHE A 252 -51.82 15.42 -9.03
CA PHE A 252 -50.55 16.05 -8.69
C PHE A 252 -49.38 15.19 -9.16
N PHE A 253 -48.43 15.82 -9.85
CA PHE A 253 -47.29 15.12 -10.41
C PHE A 253 -46.41 14.56 -9.29
N ARG A 254 -46.31 13.23 -9.21
CA ARG A 254 -45.57 12.50 -8.16
C ARG A 254 -44.75 11.36 -8.76
N PRO A 255 -43.66 10.97 -8.09
CA PRO A 255 -42.87 9.82 -8.48
C PRO A 255 -43.64 8.49 -8.44
N SER A 256 -43.17 7.49 -9.19
CA SER A 256 -43.78 6.15 -9.17
C SER A 256 -43.48 5.39 -7.88
N ILE A 257 -44.45 4.59 -7.44
CA ILE A 257 -44.36 3.67 -6.30
C ILE A 257 -44.55 2.26 -6.85
N ASP A 258 -43.74 1.29 -6.42
CA ASP A 258 -43.89 -0.12 -6.77
C ASP A 258 -44.13 -0.96 -5.51
N MET A 259 -45.39 -1.35 -5.32
CA MET A 259 -45.86 -2.16 -4.19
C MET A 259 -45.29 -3.58 -4.17
N GLY A 260 -44.66 -4.06 -5.25
CA GLY A 260 -44.01 -5.37 -5.31
C GLY A 260 -42.60 -5.39 -4.71
N LEU A 261 -41.93 -4.23 -4.65
CA LEU A 261 -40.53 -4.10 -4.20
C LEU A 261 -40.40 -3.73 -2.73
N HIS A 262 -41.39 -3.02 -2.15
CA HIS A 262 -41.39 -2.55 -0.77
C HIS A 262 -42.70 -2.85 -0.05
N SER A 263 -42.73 -2.79 1.29
CA SER A 263 -43.97 -3.03 2.04
C SER A 263 -45.03 -1.96 1.76
N GLU A 264 -46.30 -2.34 1.82
CA GLU A 264 -47.44 -1.45 1.58
C GLU A 264 -47.42 -0.24 2.54
N GLU A 265 -46.93 -0.44 3.76
CA GLU A 265 -46.91 0.62 4.77
C GLU A 265 -45.81 1.65 4.52
N LEU A 266 -44.69 1.26 3.90
CA LEU A 266 -43.69 2.21 3.44
C LEU A 266 -44.23 3.07 2.31
N ALA A 267 -45.03 2.48 1.42
CA ALA A 267 -45.70 3.19 0.34
C ALA A 267 -46.67 4.26 0.89
N VAL A 268 -47.52 3.88 1.84
CA VAL A 268 -48.45 4.80 2.51
C VAL A 268 -47.68 5.93 3.22
N LEU A 269 -46.52 5.63 3.81
CA LEU A 269 -45.67 6.65 4.42
C LEU A 269 -45.15 7.65 3.38
N MET A 270 -44.64 7.18 2.25
CA MET A 270 -44.18 8.02 1.15
C MET A 270 -45.30 8.94 0.66
N GLU A 271 -46.48 8.36 0.42
CA GLU A 271 -47.65 9.11 -0.05
C GLU A 271 -48.05 10.25 0.89
N ARG A 272 -48.03 9.99 2.20
CA ARG A 272 -48.31 11.01 3.22
C ARG A 272 -47.20 12.06 3.31
N CYS A 273 -45.94 11.68 3.14
CA CYS A 273 -44.81 12.59 3.26
C CYS A 273 -44.71 13.59 2.09
N TRP A 274 -45.16 13.22 0.89
CA TRP A 274 -45.17 14.12 -0.27
C TRP A 274 -46.54 14.73 -0.60
N ALA A 275 -47.46 14.74 0.37
CA ALA A 275 -48.78 15.35 0.23
C ALA A 275 -48.67 16.80 -0.29
N GLN A 276 -49.63 17.23 -1.12
CA GLN A 276 -49.60 18.56 -1.71
C GLN A 276 -49.65 19.65 -0.64
N GLU A 277 -50.55 19.51 0.33
CA GLU A 277 -50.69 20.46 1.42
C GLU A 277 -49.67 20.16 2.53
N PRO A 278 -48.85 21.15 2.95
CA PRO A 278 -47.84 20.96 4.00
C PRO A 278 -48.42 20.50 5.35
N ALA A 279 -49.67 20.84 5.64
CA ALA A 279 -50.35 20.48 6.89
C ALA A 279 -50.70 18.99 6.99
N GLU A 280 -50.90 18.31 5.86
CA GLU A 280 -51.22 16.87 5.81
C GLU A 280 -49.99 15.99 6.04
N ARG A 281 -48.79 16.54 5.83
CA ARG A 281 -47.55 15.81 5.99
C ARG A 281 -47.28 15.53 7.47
N PRO A 282 -46.87 14.32 7.85
CA PRO A 282 -46.50 14.02 9.24
C PRO A 282 -45.25 14.79 9.66
N ASP A 283 -44.99 14.91 10.97
CA ASP A 283 -43.69 15.37 11.47
C ASP A 283 -42.69 14.21 11.65
N PHE A 284 -41.39 14.50 11.79
CA PHE A 284 -40.39 13.44 11.95
C PHE A 284 -40.55 12.63 13.25
N SER A 285 -41.23 13.17 14.28
CA SER A 285 -41.53 12.44 15.51
C SER A 285 -42.60 11.37 15.26
N GLN A 286 -43.63 11.69 14.49
CA GLN A 286 -44.68 10.78 14.02
C GLN A 286 -44.11 9.73 13.05
N ILE A 287 -43.26 10.15 12.11
CA ILE A 287 -42.56 9.24 11.17
C ILE A 287 -41.70 8.24 11.96
N LYS A 288 -40.97 8.70 12.99
CA LYS A 288 -40.17 7.83 13.87
C LYS A 288 -41.01 6.79 14.59
N ILE A 289 -42.21 7.16 15.07
CA ILE A 289 -43.14 6.22 15.70
C ILE A 289 -43.64 5.21 14.66
N PHE A 290 -44.00 5.68 13.46
CA PHE A 290 -44.46 4.85 12.36
C PHE A 290 -43.42 3.77 12.03
N ILE A 291 -42.18 4.16 11.71
CA ILE A 291 -41.08 3.24 11.35
C ILE A 291 -40.75 2.25 12.48
N ARG A 292 -40.84 2.68 13.75
CA ARG A 292 -40.61 1.78 14.90
C ARG A 292 -41.65 0.67 15.01
N ARG A 293 -42.89 0.88 14.56
CA ARG A 293 -43.93 -0.17 14.60
C ARG A 293 -43.60 -1.33 13.66
N PHE A 294 -43.00 -1.03 12.50
CA PHE A 294 -42.55 -2.03 11.52
C PHE A 294 -41.27 -2.74 11.92
N ASN A 295 -40.42 -2.10 12.72
CA ASN A 295 -39.11 -2.66 13.12
C ASN A 295 -39.15 -3.48 14.43
N LYS A 296 -40.32 -3.70 15.03
CA LYS A 296 -40.46 -4.37 16.34
C LYS A 296 -40.14 -5.87 16.32
N GLU A 297 -40.22 -6.54 15.16
CA GLU A 297 -39.96 -7.98 15.06
C GLU A 297 -38.48 -8.34 14.78
N GLY A 298 -37.61 -7.37 14.49
CA GLY A 298 -36.21 -7.66 14.11
C GLY A 298 -35.12 -6.84 14.81
N SER A 299 -35.46 -5.82 15.61
CA SER A 299 -34.48 -4.79 16.03
C SER A 299 -33.23 -5.25 16.82
N THR A 300 -33.28 -6.36 17.55
CA THR A 300 -32.09 -6.93 18.24
C THR A 300 -31.28 -7.86 17.34
N SER A 301 -31.95 -8.68 16.51
CA SER A 301 -31.32 -9.64 15.60
C SER A 301 -30.66 -8.96 14.37
N ILE A 302 -31.19 -7.82 13.90
CA ILE A 302 -30.72 -7.17 12.68
C ILE A 302 -29.34 -6.50 12.86
N LEU A 303 -29.13 -5.82 14.00
CA LEU A 303 -27.87 -5.13 14.25
C LEU A 303 -26.74 -6.14 14.48
N ASP A 304 -27.02 -7.22 15.22
CA ASP A 304 -26.07 -8.32 15.45
C ASP A 304 -25.75 -9.09 14.16
N ASN A 305 -26.73 -9.28 13.27
CA ASN A 305 -26.48 -9.89 11.96
C ASN A 305 -25.66 -8.99 11.01
N LEU A 306 -25.86 -7.66 11.05
CA LEU A 306 -25.03 -6.72 10.29
C LEU A 306 -23.61 -6.64 10.85
N LEU A 307 -23.46 -6.58 12.17
CA LEU A 307 -22.16 -6.64 12.85
C LEU A 307 -21.43 -7.95 12.53
N SER A 308 -22.11 -9.09 12.61
CA SER A 308 -21.57 -10.41 12.27
C SER A 308 -21.13 -10.50 10.81
N ARG A 309 -21.93 -9.99 9.87
CA ARG A 309 -21.51 -9.93 8.45
C ARG A 309 -20.31 -9.01 8.25
N MET A 310 -20.25 -7.87 8.94
CA MET A 310 -19.10 -6.95 8.86
C MET A 310 -17.82 -7.55 9.48
N GLU A 311 -17.94 -8.28 10.59
CA GLU A 311 -16.83 -9.04 11.17
C GLU A 311 -16.37 -10.15 10.23
N GLN A 312 -17.28 -10.87 9.57
CA GLN A 312 -16.90 -11.83 8.53
C GLN A 312 -16.15 -11.18 7.37
N TYR A 313 -16.60 -10.01 6.89
CA TYR A 313 -15.86 -9.29 5.84
C TYR A 313 -14.48 -8.84 6.33
N ALA A 314 -14.37 -8.34 7.56
CA ALA A 314 -13.10 -7.93 8.15
C ALA A 314 -12.14 -9.12 8.29
N ASN A 315 -12.61 -10.24 8.82
CA ASN A 315 -11.81 -11.47 9.00
C ASN A 315 -11.39 -12.08 7.66
N ASN A 316 -12.28 -12.06 6.65
CA ASN A 316 -11.94 -12.52 5.30
C ASN A 316 -10.88 -11.64 4.64
N LEU A 317 -10.96 -10.32 4.83
CA LEU A 317 -9.94 -9.38 4.37
C LEU A 317 -8.61 -9.59 5.09
N GLU A 318 -8.65 -9.77 6.40
CA GLU A 318 -7.46 -10.04 7.21
C GLU A 318 -6.77 -11.34 6.78
N LYS A 319 -7.55 -12.41 6.58
CA LYS A 319 -7.05 -13.68 6.05
C LYS A 319 -6.43 -13.52 4.65
N LEU A 320 -7.07 -12.76 3.76
CA LEU A 320 -6.53 -12.52 2.42
C LEU A 320 -5.22 -11.70 2.47
N VAL A 321 -5.14 -10.72 3.37
CA VAL A 321 -3.92 -9.94 3.60
C VAL A 321 -2.81 -10.83 4.16
N GLU A 322 -3.13 -11.72 5.10
CA GLU A 322 -2.19 -12.68 5.67
C GLU A 322 -1.66 -13.65 4.59
N GLU A 323 -2.55 -14.25 3.80
CA GLU A 323 -2.18 -15.14 2.68
C GLU A 323 -1.26 -14.43 1.66
N ARG A 324 -1.60 -13.19 1.26
CA ARG A 324 -0.75 -12.42 0.35
C ARG A 324 0.58 -12.03 0.97
N THR A 325 0.59 -11.69 2.25
CA THR A 325 1.82 -11.33 2.97
C THR A 325 2.74 -12.55 3.08
N GLN A 326 2.19 -13.73 3.34
CA GLN A 326 2.94 -14.98 3.36
C GLN A 326 3.52 -15.33 1.98
N ALA A 327 2.70 -15.26 0.92
CA ALA A 327 3.18 -15.50 -0.44
C ALA A 327 4.31 -14.54 -0.83
N TYR A 328 4.18 -13.26 -0.47
CA TYR A 328 5.23 -12.26 -0.68
C TYR A 328 6.51 -12.58 0.10
N LEU A 329 6.41 -13.01 1.37
CA LEU A 329 7.57 -13.41 2.17
C LEU A 329 8.28 -14.64 1.59
N GLU A 330 7.54 -15.61 1.08
CA GLU A 330 8.11 -16.79 0.42
C GLU A 330 8.83 -16.44 -0.88
N GLU A 331 8.22 -15.59 -1.72
CA GLU A 331 8.83 -15.12 -2.96
C GLU A 331 10.08 -14.29 -2.68
N LYS A 332 10.01 -13.39 -1.69
CA LYS A 332 11.15 -12.64 -1.19
C LYS A 332 12.28 -13.58 -0.77
N ARG A 333 11.99 -14.59 0.08
CA ARG A 333 13.00 -15.56 0.53
C ARG A 333 13.66 -16.30 -0.64
N LYS A 334 12.89 -16.71 -1.66
CA LYS A 334 13.42 -17.35 -2.87
C LYS A 334 14.37 -16.42 -3.64
N ALA A 335 13.97 -15.16 -3.83
CA ALA A 335 14.80 -14.15 -4.49
C ALA A 335 16.10 -13.86 -3.71
N GLU A 336 16.02 -13.81 -2.38
CA GLU A 336 17.19 -13.59 -1.51
C GLU A 336 18.17 -14.76 -1.56
N ASN A 337 17.68 -15.99 -1.53
CA ASN A 337 18.53 -17.19 -1.64
C ASN A 337 19.26 -17.23 -2.99
N LEU A 338 18.58 -16.89 -4.09
CA LEU A 338 19.22 -16.80 -5.41
C LEU A 338 20.29 -15.70 -5.45
N LEU A 339 20.04 -14.56 -4.79
CA LEU A 339 21.02 -13.47 -4.72
C LEU A 339 22.30 -13.91 -3.99
N TYR A 340 22.16 -14.65 -2.89
CA TYR A 340 23.29 -15.17 -2.10
C TYR A 340 24.06 -16.30 -2.78
N GLN A 341 23.46 -16.97 -3.77
CA GLN A 341 24.17 -17.93 -4.61
C GLN A 341 25.12 -17.25 -5.61
N ILE A 342 24.88 -15.97 -5.94
CA ILE A 342 25.65 -15.22 -6.96
C ILE A 342 26.64 -14.25 -6.30
N LEU A 343 26.28 -13.66 -5.17
CA LEU A 343 27.06 -12.64 -4.48
C LEU A 343 27.30 -13.03 -3.02
N PRO A 344 28.48 -12.69 -2.46
CA PRO A 344 28.71 -12.87 -1.02
C PRO A 344 27.70 -12.09 -0.17
N HIS A 345 27.37 -12.59 1.02
CA HIS A 345 26.35 -11.99 1.91
C HIS A 345 26.56 -10.49 2.17
N SER A 346 27.78 -10.08 2.54
CA SER A 346 28.09 -8.66 2.83
C SER A 346 27.83 -7.73 1.64
N VAL A 347 28.12 -8.20 0.43
CA VAL A 347 27.95 -7.48 -0.83
C VAL A 347 26.47 -7.45 -1.23
N ALA A 348 25.78 -8.58 -1.10
CA ALA A 348 24.36 -8.73 -1.40
C ALA A 348 23.48 -7.85 -0.50
N GLU A 349 23.78 -7.76 0.79
CA GLU A 349 23.07 -6.87 1.72
C GLU A 349 23.26 -5.39 1.39
N SER A 350 24.48 -4.98 1.08
CA SER A 350 24.77 -3.59 0.66
C SER A 350 24.00 -3.23 -0.62
N ARG A 351 23.93 -4.17 -1.59
CA ARG A 351 23.10 -4.04 -2.79
C ARG A 351 21.60 -3.95 -2.47
N LYS A 352 21.08 -4.75 -1.52
CA LYS A 352 19.68 -4.67 -1.07
C LYS A 352 19.32 -3.31 -0.48
N ARG A 353 20.26 -2.66 0.21
CA ARG A 353 20.10 -1.29 0.75
C ARG A 353 20.18 -0.20 -0.34
N GLY A 354 20.47 -0.56 -1.59
CA GLY A 354 20.66 0.38 -2.68
C GLY A 354 22.01 1.08 -2.66
N GLU A 355 22.97 0.59 -1.88
CA GLU A 355 24.31 1.16 -1.79
C GLU A 355 25.17 0.67 -2.98
N THR A 356 25.98 1.57 -3.53
CA THR A 356 26.99 1.21 -4.52
C THR A 356 28.15 0.49 -3.81
N VAL A 357 28.35 -0.78 -4.13
CA VAL A 357 29.50 -1.55 -3.65
C VAL A 357 30.77 -0.99 -4.29
N ARG A 358 31.60 -0.32 -3.49
CA ARG A 358 32.89 0.21 -3.94
C ARG A 358 33.92 -0.92 -4.00
N ALA A 359 34.99 -0.71 -4.75
CA ALA A 359 36.11 -1.63 -4.76
C ALA A 359 36.90 -1.47 -3.46
N ASP A 360 37.09 -2.57 -2.73
CA ASP A 360 37.78 -2.60 -1.45
C ASP A 360 39.19 -3.18 -1.65
N PRO A 361 40.24 -2.48 -1.15
CA PRO A 361 41.58 -3.05 -1.10
C PRO A 361 41.68 -4.05 0.05
N PHE A 362 42.40 -5.15 -0.17
CA PHE A 362 42.76 -6.16 0.80
C PHE A 362 44.27 -6.35 0.78
N ASP A 363 44.91 -6.17 1.94
CA ASP A 363 46.38 -6.13 2.05
C ASP A 363 47.02 -7.51 1.93
N SER A 364 46.30 -8.55 2.36
CA SER A 364 46.74 -9.94 2.32
C SER A 364 45.55 -10.87 2.14
N VAL A 365 45.56 -11.61 1.05
CA VAL A 365 44.65 -12.74 0.79
C VAL A 365 45.46 -13.90 0.25
N THR A 366 44.98 -15.13 0.44
CA THR A 366 45.57 -16.31 -0.21
C THR A 366 44.65 -16.79 -1.32
N ILE A 367 45.21 -16.95 -2.52
CA ILE A 367 44.50 -17.40 -3.71
C ILE A 367 44.95 -18.81 -4.05
N TYR A 368 43.98 -19.69 -4.26
CA TYR A 368 44.11 -21.03 -4.80
C TYR A 368 43.70 -21.03 -6.28
N PHE A 369 44.53 -21.64 -7.12
CA PHE A 369 44.21 -21.99 -8.50
C PHE A 369 44.47 -23.47 -8.71
N SER A 370 43.55 -24.15 -9.39
CA SER A 370 43.79 -25.51 -9.87
C SER A 370 43.34 -25.74 -11.29
N ASP A 371 44.07 -26.58 -12.00
CA ASP A 371 43.78 -27.04 -13.36
C ASP A 371 43.80 -28.57 -13.45
N ILE A 372 43.06 -29.11 -14.39
CA ILE A 372 42.95 -30.56 -14.62
C ILE A 372 43.88 -30.95 -15.77
N VAL A 373 44.89 -31.77 -15.47
CA VAL A 373 45.92 -32.12 -16.46
C VAL A 373 45.39 -33.14 -17.47
N GLY A 374 45.27 -32.74 -18.74
CA GLY A 374 45.16 -33.63 -19.90
C GLY A 374 43.75 -33.94 -20.41
N PHE A 375 42.76 -33.07 -20.18
CA PHE A 375 41.38 -33.25 -20.67
C PHE A 375 41.02 -32.26 -21.79
N THR A 376 40.38 -32.74 -22.86
CA THR A 376 39.89 -31.94 -24.01
C THR A 376 38.37 -31.87 -24.08
N ALA A 377 37.87 -30.75 -24.62
CA ALA A 377 36.68 -30.01 -24.18
C ALA A 377 35.26 -30.61 -24.40
N LEU A 378 35.05 -31.74 -25.07
CA LEU A 378 33.68 -32.09 -25.57
C LEU A 378 32.96 -33.25 -24.85
N SER A 379 33.67 -34.10 -24.10
CA SER A 379 33.05 -35.22 -23.34
C SER A 379 32.96 -34.96 -21.82
N VAL A 380 33.27 -33.73 -21.39
CA VAL A 380 33.71 -33.42 -20.01
C VAL A 380 32.62 -32.80 -19.13
N VAL A 381 31.47 -32.38 -19.67
CA VAL A 381 30.49 -31.59 -18.90
C VAL A 381 29.98 -32.33 -17.67
N THR A 382 29.57 -33.60 -17.80
CA THR A 382 29.08 -34.41 -16.67
C THR A 382 30.19 -34.71 -15.66
N LEU A 383 31.42 -34.96 -16.13
CA LEU A 383 32.57 -35.20 -15.26
C LEU A 383 32.96 -33.94 -14.48
N LEU A 384 33.00 -32.79 -15.15
CA LEU A 384 33.27 -31.49 -14.52
C LEU A 384 32.19 -31.17 -13.50
N ASN A 385 30.92 -31.42 -13.81
CA ASN A 385 29.83 -31.23 -12.84
C ASN A 385 29.99 -32.14 -11.62
N ASP A 386 30.29 -33.43 -11.80
CA ASP A 386 30.51 -34.37 -10.68
C ASP A 386 31.72 -33.93 -9.82
N LEU A 387 32.82 -33.51 -10.48
CA LEU A 387 34.02 -33.02 -9.80
C LEU A 387 33.77 -31.70 -9.06
N TYR A 388 33.15 -30.72 -9.70
CA TYR A 388 32.86 -29.43 -9.08
C TYR A 388 31.83 -29.56 -7.97
N THR A 389 30.85 -30.48 -8.07
CA THR A 389 29.94 -30.79 -6.96
C THR A 389 30.71 -31.37 -5.77
N CYS A 390 31.68 -32.24 -6.02
CA CYS A 390 32.56 -32.77 -4.98
C CYS A 390 33.43 -31.67 -4.35
N PHE A 391 34.00 -30.77 -5.17
CA PHE A 391 34.81 -29.66 -4.67
C PHE A 391 33.97 -28.68 -3.87
N ASP A 392 32.79 -28.30 -4.39
CA ASP A 392 31.87 -27.38 -3.74
C ASP A 392 31.46 -27.92 -2.33
N ALA A 393 31.20 -29.23 -2.21
CA ALA A 393 30.93 -29.86 -0.91
C ALA A 393 32.11 -29.88 0.07
N ILE A 394 33.35 -29.87 -0.43
CA ILE A 394 34.56 -29.81 0.40
C ILE A 394 34.80 -28.39 0.87
N ILE A 395 34.73 -27.40 -0.03
CA ILE A 395 35.02 -26.00 0.29
C ILE A 395 34.01 -25.39 1.27
N ASP A 396 32.77 -25.90 1.32
CA ASP A 396 31.74 -25.48 2.30
C ASP A 396 32.19 -25.67 3.77
N ASN A 397 33.22 -26.47 4.04
CA ASN A 397 33.78 -26.69 5.38
C ASN A 397 34.92 -25.73 5.75
N PHE A 398 35.31 -24.82 4.85
CA PHE A 398 36.43 -23.90 5.03
C PHE A 398 36.00 -22.45 4.86
N ASP A 399 36.71 -21.50 5.49
CA ASP A 399 36.44 -20.07 5.32
C ASP A 399 37.04 -19.56 4.00
N VAL A 400 36.35 -19.88 2.90
CA VAL A 400 36.79 -19.60 1.54
C VAL A 400 35.65 -19.11 0.65
N TYR A 401 35.99 -18.33 -0.39
CA TYR A 401 35.07 -17.83 -1.39
C TYR A 401 35.47 -18.30 -2.79
N LYS A 402 34.53 -18.95 -3.49
CA LYS A 402 34.68 -19.40 -4.88
C LYS A 402 34.52 -18.22 -5.84
N VAL A 403 35.50 -18.02 -6.71
CA VAL A 403 35.49 -16.94 -7.71
C VAL A 403 35.09 -17.51 -9.07
N GLU A 404 34.16 -16.85 -9.77
CA GLU A 404 33.81 -17.23 -11.16
C GLU A 404 34.99 -16.96 -12.11
N THR A 405 35.62 -18.03 -12.60
CA THR A 405 36.73 -17.99 -13.56
C THR A 405 36.32 -18.35 -14.98
N ILE A 406 37.18 -18.02 -15.94
CA ILE A 406 37.02 -18.36 -17.36
C ILE A 406 37.85 -19.62 -17.64
N GLY A 407 37.23 -20.68 -18.15
CA GLY A 407 37.89 -21.92 -18.54
C GLY A 407 37.64 -23.09 -17.59
N ASP A 408 38.62 -23.99 -17.50
CA ASP A 408 38.68 -25.20 -16.66
C ASP A 408 39.43 -24.99 -15.34
N ALA A 409 39.94 -23.78 -15.09
CA ALA A 409 40.61 -23.43 -13.85
C ALA A 409 39.59 -23.19 -12.72
N TYR A 410 39.77 -23.87 -11.58
CA TYR A 410 38.99 -23.65 -10.36
C TYR A 410 39.73 -22.68 -9.43
N MET A 411 39.10 -21.55 -9.09
CA MET A 411 39.70 -20.49 -8.29
C MET A 411 38.93 -20.25 -7.00
N VAL A 412 39.68 -20.25 -5.89
CA VAL A 412 39.14 -20.07 -4.54
C VAL A 412 40.05 -19.12 -3.77
N VAL A 413 39.47 -18.27 -2.92
CA VAL A 413 40.23 -17.26 -2.17
C VAL A 413 39.76 -17.20 -0.74
N SER A 414 40.69 -16.98 0.20
CA SER A 414 40.36 -16.68 1.60
C SER A 414 40.93 -15.33 2.02
N GLY A 415 40.36 -14.74 3.06
CA GLY A 415 40.66 -13.37 3.52
C GLY A 415 39.82 -12.29 2.86
N LEU A 416 38.86 -12.68 2.02
CA LEU A 416 37.80 -11.83 1.44
C LEU A 416 36.51 -12.63 1.22
N PRO A 417 35.33 -11.98 1.17
CA PRO A 417 35.09 -10.55 1.38
C PRO A 417 35.26 -10.10 2.84
N VAL A 418 35.28 -11.05 3.78
CA VAL A 418 35.55 -10.78 5.21
C VAL A 418 37.02 -11.07 5.48
N ARG A 419 37.69 -10.15 6.17
CA ARG A 419 39.09 -10.29 6.56
C ARG A 419 39.20 -11.26 7.74
N ASN A 420 40.01 -12.31 7.61
CA ASN A 420 40.24 -13.32 8.66
C ASN A 420 41.68 -13.31 9.21
N GLY A 421 42.37 -12.17 9.13
CA GLY A 421 43.75 -12.03 9.63
C GLY A 421 44.74 -12.82 8.78
N LYS A 422 45.52 -13.71 9.39
CA LYS A 422 46.47 -14.61 8.68
C LYS A 422 45.88 -16.00 8.41
N LEU A 423 44.67 -16.27 8.90
CA LEU A 423 44.01 -17.57 8.75
C LEU A 423 43.74 -17.92 7.28
N HIS A 424 43.64 -16.92 6.39
CA HIS A 424 43.44 -17.14 4.96
C HIS A 424 44.42 -18.14 4.33
N ALA A 425 45.69 -18.16 4.77
CA ALA A 425 46.67 -19.09 4.24
C ALA A 425 46.42 -20.52 4.75
N ASN A 426 46.04 -20.65 6.02
CA ASN A 426 45.75 -21.92 6.67
C ASN A 426 44.51 -22.59 6.03
N GLU A 427 43.41 -21.83 5.90
CA GLU A 427 42.15 -22.29 5.29
C GLU A 427 42.37 -22.81 3.87
N ILE A 428 43.08 -22.05 3.03
CA ILE A 428 43.35 -22.45 1.65
C ILE A 428 44.26 -23.68 1.56
N VAL A 429 45.26 -23.78 2.43
CA VAL A 429 46.20 -24.90 2.44
C VAL A 429 45.53 -26.20 2.89
N ARG A 430 44.72 -26.15 3.96
CA ARG A 430 43.93 -27.31 4.41
C ARG A 430 42.91 -27.74 3.38
N MET A 431 42.21 -26.78 2.77
CA MET A 431 41.30 -27.03 1.66
C MET A 431 42.04 -27.68 0.49
N ALA A 432 43.23 -27.20 0.12
CA ALA A 432 44.02 -27.75 -0.98
C ALA A 432 44.44 -29.21 -0.73
N LEU A 433 44.85 -29.55 0.50
CA LEU A 433 45.17 -30.91 0.90
C LEU A 433 43.94 -31.82 0.83
N ALA A 434 42.79 -31.36 1.34
CA ALA A 434 41.53 -32.10 1.31
C ALA A 434 41.05 -32.36 -0.13
N LEU A 435 41.11 -31.34 -1.00
CA LEU A 435 40.76 -31.47 -2.41
C LEU A 435 41.69 -32.44 -3.14
N LEU A 436 43.00 -32.37 -2.87
CA LEU A 436 43.97 -33.29 -3.48
C LEU A 436 43.71 -34.74 -3.07
N GLU A 437 43.36 -35.00 -1.81
CA GLU A 437 43.02 -36.34 -1.32
C GLU A 437 41.70 -36.87 -1.90
N ALA A 438 40.69 -36.01 -2.01
CA ALA A 438 39.43 -36.35 -2.67
C ALA A 438 39.65 -36.73 -4.14
N VAL A 439 40.50 -36.00 -4.87
CA VAL A 439 40.84 -36.32 -6.27
C VAL A 439 41.53 -37.67 -6.41
N LYS A 440 42.36 -38.09 -5.46
CA LYS A 440 43.01 -39.43 -5.51
C LYS A 440 42.00 -40.56 -5.42
N THR A 441 40.88 -40.37 -4.71
CA THR A 441 39.83 -41.38 -4.53
C THR A 441 38.69 -41.27 -5.53
N PHE A 442 38.61 -40.15 -6.27
CA PHE A 442 37.58 -39.87 -7.25
C PHE A 442 37.71 -40.79 -8.49
N LYS A 443 36.64 -41.53 -8.81
CA LYS A 443 36.59 -42.43 -9.98
C LYS A 443 35.80 -41.80 -11.12
N ILE A 444 36.40 -41.78 -12.31
CA ILE A 444 35.75 -41.29 -13.53
C ILE A 444 34.77 -42.35 -14.04
N ARG A 445 33.46 -42.06 -14.02
CA ARG A 445 32.39 -43.00 -14.40
C ARG A 445 32.60 -43.67 -15.76
N HIS A 446 33.07 -42.93 -16.76
CA HIS A 446 33.26 -43.40 -18.13
C HIS A 446 34.67 -43.97 -18.39
N ARG A 447 35.62 -43.81 -17.46
CA ARG A 447 36.99 -44.35 -17.52
C ARG A 447 37.51 -44.66 -16.11
N PRO A 448 37.02 -45.74 -15.47
CA PRO A 448 37.32 -46.03 -14.06
C PRO A 448 38.80 -46.34 -13.77
N ASN A 449 39.60 -46.61 -14.81
CA ASN A 449 41.04 -46.89 -14.70
C ASN A 449 41.92 -45.64 -14.89
N ASP A 450 41.36 -44.52 -15.35
CA ASP A 450 42.10 -43.28 -15.52
C ASP A 450 42.05 -42.48 -14.20
N GLN A 451 43.22 -42.11 -13.68
CA GLN A 451 43.32 -41.28 -12.48
C GLN A 451 43.26 -39.79 -12.86
N LEU A 452 42.37 -39.04 -12.20
CA LEU A 452 42.31 -37.60 -12.34
C LEU A 452 43.57 -36.96 -11.73
N ARG A 453 44.21 -36.06 -12.47
CA ARG A 453 45.43 -35.36 -12.04
C ARG A 453 45.16 -33.88 -11.91
N LEU A 454 45.09 -33.42 -10.68
CA LEU A 454 44.95 -32.00 -10.35
C LEU A 454 46.33 -31.35 -10.20
N ARG A 455 46.49 -30.16 -10.76
CA ARG A 455 47.66 -29.30 -10.55
C ARG A 455 47.19 -28.11 -9.72
N ILE A 456 47.91 -27.78 -8.64
CA ILE A 456 47.50 -26.73 -7.69
C ILE A 456 48.60 -25.69 -7.56
N GLY A 457 48.23 -24.40 -7.59
CA GLY A 457 49.07 -23.27 -7.26
C GLY A 457 48.46 -22.36 -6.21
N ILE A 458 49.26 -21.93 -5.23
CA ILE A 458 48.84 -21.08 -4.13
C ILE A 458 49.79 -19.88 -4.00
N HIS A 459 49.21 -18.69 -3.92
CA HIS A 459 49.96 -17.46 -3.68
C HIS A 459 49.22 -16.51 -2.74
N THR A 460 49.99 -15.81 -1.91
CA THR A 460 49.50 -14.84 -0.94
C THR A 460 50.01 -13.46 -1.29
N GLY A 461 49.12 -12.47 -1.30
CA GLY A 461 49.45 -11.08 -1.60
C GLY A 461 48.24 -10.15 -1.59
N PRO A 462 48.44 -8.85 -1.86
CA PRO A 462 47.38 -7.85 -1.85
C PRO A 462 46.48 -7.95 -3.10
N VAL A 463 45.19 -7.64 -2.95
CA VAL A 463 44.22 -7.56 -4.07
C VAL A 463 43.25 -6.40 -3.87
N CYS A 464 42.64 -5.94 -4.95
CA CYS A 464 41.46 -5.09 -4.91
C CYS A 464 40.26 -5.92 -5.38
N ALA A 465 39.21 -6.00 -4.57
CA ALA A 465 38.01 -6.77 -4.90
C ALA A 465 36.79 -5.86 -5.03
N GLY A 466 35.87 -6.15 -5.95
CA GLY A 466 34.69 -5.33 -6.18
C GLY A 466 33.67 -5.96 -7.12
N VAL A 467 32.46 -5.41 -7.15
CA VAL A 467 31.39 -5.90 -8.03
C VAL A 467 31.47 -5.24 -9.40
N VAL A 468 31.59 -6.05 -10.44
CA VAL A 468 31.59 -5.60 -11.83
C VAL A 468 30.30 -6.01 -12.52
N GLY A 469 29.70 -5.09 -13.28
CA GLY A 469 28.49 -5.33 -14.06
C GLY A 469 27.19 -4.85 -13.39
N LEU A 470 26.30 -4.28 -14.20
CA LEU A 470 24.97 -3.84 -13.76
C LEU A 470 23.93 -4.96 -13.90
N LYS A 471 23.90 -5.64 -15.06
CA LYS A 471 22.91 -6.67 -15.39
C LYS A 471 23.24 -8.05 -14.84
N MET A 472 24.53 -8.41 -14.80
CA MET A 472 25.05 -9.64 -14.20
C MET A 472 26.20 -9.26 -13.28
N PRO A 473 25.92 -8.92 -12.01
CA PRO A 473 26.94 -8.50 -11.07
C PRO A 473 27.83 -9.69 -10.68
N ARG A 474 29.14 -9.53 -10.84
CA ARG A 474 30.14 -10.52 -10.42
C ARG A 474 31.10 -9.91 -9.42
N TYR A 475 31.39 -10.62 -8.34
CA TYR A 475 32.45 -10.20 -7.40
C TYR A 475 33.80 -10.61 -7.98
N CYS A 476 34.56 -9.64 -8.46
CA CYS A 476 35.81 -9.85 -9.18
C CYS A 476 37.01 -9.40 -8.34
N LEU A 477 38.12 -10.10 -8.49
CA LEU A 477 39.40 -9.75 -7.88
C LEU A 477 40.34 -9.20 -8.94
N PHE A 478 41.03 -8.12 -8.59
CA PHE A 478 42.02 -7.45 -9.42
C PHE A 478 43.32 -7.32 -8.66
N GLY A 479 44.42 -7.57 -9.34
CA GLY A 479 45.75 -7.42 -8.76
C GLY A 479 46.74 -8.39 -9.36
N ASP A 480 48.01 -8.07 -9.15
CA ASP A 480 49.13 -8.90 -9.58
C ASP A 480 49.17 -10.28 -8.87
N THR A 481 48.61 -10.36 -7.66
CA THR A 481 48.45 -11.60 -6.89
C THR A 481 47.66 -12.67 -7.66
N VAL A 482 46.59 -12.29 -8.38
CA VAL A 482 45.80 -13.24 -9.19
C VAL A 482 46.64 -13.84 -10.31
N ASN A 483 47.41 -13.00 -11.01
CA ASN A 483 48.30 -13.43 -12.10
C ASN A 483 49.43 -14.32 -11.57
N THR A 484 49.98 -14.00 -10.41
CA THR A 484 51.06 -14.79 -9.79
C THR A 484 50.54 -16.14 -9.31
N ALA A 485 49.32 -16.22 -8.75
CA ALA A 485 48.68 -17.47 -8.35
C ALA A 485 48.41 -18.40 -9.56
N SER A 486 47.88 -17.86 -10.66
CA SER A 486 47.72 -18.61 -11.92
C SER A 486 49.06 -19.10 -12.48
N ARG A 487 50.15 -18.35 -12.29
CA ARG A 487 51.50 -18.79 -12.69
C ARG A 487 52.07 -19.86 -11.76
N MET A 488 51.78 -19.80 -10.46
CA MET A 488 52.10 -20.90 -9.52
C MET A 488 51.45 -22.18 -9.99
N GLU A 489 50.18 -22.12 -10.39
CA GLU A 489 49.41 -23.28 -10.85
C GLU A 489 50.02 -23.83 -12.15
N SER A 490 50.15 -23.01 -13.19
CA SER A 490 50.64 -23.45 -14.49
C SER A 490 52.08 -24.00 -14.49
N ASN A 491 52.96 -23.49 -13.60
CA ASN A 491 54.31 -24.02 -13.38
C ASN A 491 54.36 -25.16 -12.34
N GLY A 492 53.22 -25.58 -11.80
CA GLY A 492 53.10 -26.68 -10.86
C GLY A 492 53.34 -28.05 -11.51
N GLN A 493 53.31 -29.10 -10.68
CA GLN A 493 53.36 -30.49 -11.11
C GLN A 493 52.04 -31.18 -10.80
N ALA A 494 51.68 -32.18 -11.61
CA ALA A 494 50.49 -32.99 -11.36
C ALA A 494 50.55 -33.63 -9.97
N LEU A 495 49.42 -33.59 -9.25
CA LEU A 495 49.22 -34.11 -7.90
C LEU A 495 50.11 -33.48 -6.83
N LYS A 496 50.63 -32.27 -7.07
CA LYS A 496 51.40 -31.50 -6.09
C LYS A 496 50.82 -30.10 -5.89
N ILE A 497 51.01 -29.57 -4.68
CA ILE A 497 50.58 -28.24 -4.29
C ILE A 497 51.80 -27.30 -4.33
N HIS A 498 51.80 -26.39 -5.29
CA HIS A 498 52.89 -25.44 -5.52
C HIS A 498 52.61 -24.13 -4.77
N VAL A 499 53.55 -23.72 -3.92
CA VAL A 499 53.37 -22.59 -3.00
C VAL A 499 54.46 -21.54 -3.22
N SER A 500 54.07 -20.27 -3.24
CA SER A 500 55.00 -19.13 -3.31
C SER A 500 55.73 -18.86 -1.99
N SER A 501 56.85 -18.12 -2.03
CA SER A 501 57.58 -17.72 -0.81
C SER A 501 56.74 -16.91 0.17
N THR A 502 55.90 -15.99 -0.33
CA THR A 502 55.03 -15.15 0.51
C THR A 502 54.00 -15.97 1.27
N THR A 503 53.43 -16.99 0.63
CA THR A 503 52.52 -17.92 1.32
C THR A 503 53.27 -18.73 2.37
N LYS A 504 54.48 -19.21 2.06
CA LYS A 504 55.32 -19.96 3.01
C LYS A 504 55.63 -19.13 4.25
N GLU A 505 55.96 -17.85 4.10
CA GLU A 505 56.20 -16.93 5.23
C GLU A 505 54.98 -16.83 6.16
N VAL A 506 53.76 -16.75 5.60
CA VAL A 506 52.53 -16.72 6.42
C VAL A 506 52.28 -18.06 7.10
N LEU A 507 52.57 -19.19 6.45
CA LEU A 507 52.39 -20.53 7.01
C LEU A 507 53.41 -20.85 8.11
N ASP A 508 54.65 -20.37 8.00
CA ASP A 508 55.70 -20.57 9.00
C ASP A 508 55.30 -20.03 10.38
N GLU A 509 54.49 -18.96 10.42
CA GLU A 509 53.99 -18.39 11.68
C GLU A 509 53.07 -19.35 12.44
N PHE A 510 52.43 -20.30 11.75
CA PHE A 510 51.59 -21.33 12.36
C PHE A 510 52.39 -22.57 12.77
N GLY A 511 53.51 -22.85 12.09
CA GLY A 511 54.41 -23.97 12.41
C GLY A 511 53.87 -25.38 12.17
N CYS A 512 52.63 -25.52 11.66
CA CYS A 512 51.95 -26.81 11.52
C CYS A 512 52.04 -27.44 10.11
N PHE A 513 52.66 -26.78 9.12
CA PHE A 513 52.71 -27.28 7.75
C PHE A 513 54.11 -27.70 7.33
N GLU A 514 54.20 -28.76 6.52
CA GLU A 514 55.46 -29.25 5.97
C GLU A 514 55.64 -28.76 4.54
N LEU A 515 56.67 -27.92 4.33
CA LEU A 515 57.02 -27.39 3.02
C LEU A 515 58.45 -27.78 2.63
N GLU A 516 58.62 -28.26 1.40
CA GLU A 516 59.91 -28.60 0.80
C GLU A 516 60.33 -27.52 -0.19
N LEU A 517 61.60 -27.10 -0.15
CA LEU A 517 62.14 -26.14 -1.10
C LEU A 517 62.21 -26.75 -2.50
N ARG A 518 61.48 -26.17 -3.46
CA ARG A 518 61.57 -26.56 -4.87
C ARG A 518 62.79 -25.94 -5.56
N GLY A 519 63.16 -24.72 -5.16
CA GLY A 519 64.21 -23.91 -5.77
C GLY A 519 63.65 -22.70 -6.53
N ASP A 520 64.48 -22.10 -7.38
CA ASP A 520 64.12 -20.91 -8.14
C ASP A 520 63.50 -21.31 -9.49
N VAL A 521 62.22 -20.96 -9.69
CA VAL A 521 61.45 -21.24 -10.91
C VAL A 521 61.33 -19.97 -11.73
N GLU A 522 61.65 -20.04 -13.02
CA GLU A 522 61.50 -18.90 -13.93
C GLU A 522 60.04 -18.70 -14.32
N MET A 523 59.47 -17.57 -13.92
CA MET A 523 58.07 -17.23 -14.14
C MET A 523 57.96 -16.07 -15.12
N LYS A 524 57.18 -16.27 -16.19
CA LYS A 524 56.99 -15.28 -17.26
C LYS A 524 56.58 -13.94 -16.67
N GLY A 525 57.37 -12.88 -16.88
CA GLY A 525 57.09 -11.52 -16.39
C GLY A 525 57.31 -11.29 -14.90
N LYS A 526 57.87 -12.27 -14.17
CA LYS A 526 58.31 -12.14 -12.76
C LYS A 526 59.80 -12.41 -12.56
N GLY A 527 60.44 -13.09 -13.51
CA GLY A 527 61.81 -13.56 -13.36
C GLY A 527 61.86 -14.82 -12.51
N LYS A 528 63.00 -15.07 -11.85
CA LYS A 528 63.19 -16.22 -10.96
C LYS A 528 62.49 -15.98 -9.63
N MET A 529 61.56 -16.86 -9.27
CA MET A 529 60.88 -16.85 -7.98
C MET A 529 61.21 -18.12 -7.22
N ARG A 530 61.54 -17.98 -5.93
CA ARG A 530 61.73 -19.11 -5.04
C ARG A 530 60.39 -19.68 -4.62
N THR A 531 60.23 -20.99 -4.76
CA THR A 531 58.96 -21.66 -4.47
C THR A 531 59.14 -22.97 -3.70
N TYR A 532 58.02 -23.48 -3.21
CA TYR A 532 57.96 -24.61 -2.28
C TYR A 532 56.88 -25.61 -2.70
N TRP A 533 57.07 -26.86 -2.32
CA TRP A 533 56.03 -27.89 -2.36
C TRP A 533 55.43 -28.03 -0.98
N LEU A 534 54.11 -27.95 -0.88
CA LEU A 534 53.43 -28.34 0.34
C LEU A 534 53.26 -29.87 0.34
N LEU A 535 53.75 -30.51 1.40
CA LEU A 535 53.73 -31.97 1.56
C LEU A 535 52.55 -32.45 2.43
N GLY A 536 52.21 -31.70 3.47
CA GLY A 536 51.16 -32.07 4.42
C GLY A 536 51.07 -31.13 5.62
N GLU A 537 50.22 -31.52 6.56
CA GLU A 537 50.08 -30.89 7.88
C GLU A 537 50.64 -31.83 8.95
N ARG A 538 51.43 -31.29 9.88
CA ARG A 538 51.93 -32.02 11.05
C ARG A 538 50.78 -32.22 12.02
N THR A 539 50.34 -33.46 12.17
CA THR A 539 49.45 -33.86 13.26
C THR A 539 50.28 -34.04 14.52
N ASP A 540 50.32 -33.03 15.39
CA ASP A 540 50.90 -33.17 16.72
C ASP A 540 49.99 -34.05 17.60
N ASP A 541 50.16 -35.36 17.52
CA ASP A 541 49.74 -36.31 18.58
C ASP A 541 50.75 -36.31 19.76
N SER A 542 51.57 -35.25 19.90
CA SER A 542 52.68 -35.20 20.87
C SER A 542 52.74 -33.92 21.72
N ILE A 543 51.60 -33.24 21.87
CA ILE A 543 51.38 -32.29 22.98
C ILE A 543 50.02 -32.64 23.60
N ILE A 544 50.03 -33.62 24.52
CA ILE A 544 48.91 -33.94 25.43
C ILE A 544 48.98 -33.00 26.63
#